data_AF-A0A3A6NBF0-F1
#
_entry.id   AF-A0A3A6NBF0-F1
#
_cell.length_a   1.000
_cell.length_b   1.000
_cell.length_c   1.000
_cell.angle_alpha   90.00
_cell.angle_beta   90.00
_cell.angle_gamma   90.00
#
_symmetry.space_group_name_H-M   'P 1'
#
loop_
_entity.id
_entity.type
_entity.pdbx_description
1 polymer ?
#
loop_
_entity_poly.entity_id
_entity_poly.type
_entity_poly.pdbx_seq_one_letter_code
_entity_poly.pdbx_strand_id
1 'polypeptide(L)'
;MAENIPQDIKEELARAASIHQRASSDYEKCQEFNRLLSDLLDRLEDAGCFRTADKVMSILIDCNPRPGCQCDKAARIGDKIKKLSNTIR
;
A
#
# COMPACT_ATOMS: atom_id res chain seq x y z
N MET A 1 13.79 -14.49 8.02
CA MET A 1 14.84 -13.48 7.78
C MET A 1 14.13 -12.17 7.45
N ALA A 2 14.55 -11.06 8.05
CA ALA A 2 14.03 -9.75 7.69
C ALA A 2 14.54 -9.39 6.29
N GLU A 3 13.68 -8.88 5.42
CA GLU A 3 14.08 -8.39 4.10
C GLU A 3 14.79 -7.05 4.28
N ASN A 4 15.89 -6.84 3.53
CA ASN A 4 16.57 -5.56 3.53
C ASN A 4 15.88 -4.62 2.54
N ILE A 5 14.79 -4.01 2.98
CA ILE A 5 14.00 -3.11 2.15
C ILE A 5 14.76 -1.78 1.98
N PRO A 6 14.97 -1.30 0.75
CA PRO A 6 15.54 0.02 0.47
C PRO A 6 14.85 1.16 1.24
N GLN A 7 15.63 2.14 1.67
CA GLN A 7 15.14 3.24 2.52
C GLN A 7 14.10 4.12 1.79
N ASP A 8 14.31 4.37 0.50
CA ASP A 8 13.38 5.11 -0.36
C ASP A 8 12.01 4.39 -0.45
N ILE A 9 12.02 3.06 -0.57
CA ILE A 9 10.80 2.25 -0.58
C ILE A 9 10.08 2.33 0.77
N LYS A 10 10.81 2.31 1.90
CA LYS A 10 10.23 2.48 3.24
C LYS A 10 9.54 3.84 3.40
N GLU A 11 10.17 4.91 2.93
CA GLU A 11 9.63 6.27 2.99
C GLU A 11 8.37 6.42 2.13
N GLU A 12 8.34 5.80 0.96
CA GLU A 12 7.15 5.80 0.10
C GLU A 12 6.02 4.92 0.60
N LEU A 13 6.32 3.76 1.19
CA LEU A 13 5.32 2.96 1.89
C LEU A 13 4.69 3.74 3.06
N ALA A 14 5.49 4.52 3.79
CA ALA A 14 4.98 5.41 4.84
C ALA A 14 4.10 6.54 4.29
N ARG A 15 4.47 7.12 3.14
CA ARG A 15 3.63 8.11 2.42
C ARG A 15 2.30 7.50 1.96
N ALA A 16 2.34 6.32 1.34
CA ALA A 16 1.14 5.58 0.92
C ALA A 16 0.19 5.34 2.11
N ALA A 17 0.74 4.93 3.26
CA ALA A 17 -0.05 4.73 4.47
C ALA A 17 -0.77 5.99 4.95
N SER A 18 -0.13 7.16 4.83
CA SER A 18 -0.72 8.45 5.19
C SER A 18 -1.84 8.87 4.24
N ILE A 19 -1.69 8.61 2.93
CA ILE A 19 -2.71 8.90 1.92
C ILE A 19 -3.99 8.11 2.21
N HIS A 20 -3.86 6.80 2.48
CA HIS A 20 -5.03 5.95 2.74
C HIS A 20 -5.85 6.40 3.95
N GLN A 21 -5.20 6.86 5.04
CA GLN A 21 -5.92 7.38 6.22
C GLN A 21 -6.86 8.55 5.89
N ARG A 22 -6.62 9.25 4.78
CA ARG A 22 -7.43 10.38 4.30
C ARG A 22 -8.29 10.04 3.08
N ALA A 23 -8.14 8.84 2.50
CA ALA A 23 -8.74 8.44 1.22
C ALA A 23 -10.07 7.69 1.32
N SER A 24 -10.55 7.34 2.53
CA SER A 24 -11.72 6.46 2.69
C SER A 24 -12.98 6.96 1.96
N SER A 25 -13.08 8.27 1.75
CA SER A 25 -14.20 8.94 1.09
C SER A 25 -13.80 9.74 -0.16
N ASP A 26 -12.53 9.70 -0.57
CA ASP A 26 -11.99 10.47 -1.69
C ASP A 26 -11.45 9.51 -2.76
N TYR A 27 -12.17 9.48 -3.89
CA TYR A 27 -11.84 8.61 -5.01
C TYR A 27 -10.47 8.92 -5.62
N GLU A 28 -10.12 10.20 -5.76
CA GLU A 28 -8.84 10.60 -6.35
C GLU A 28 -7.68 10.18 -5.46
N LYS A 29 -7.83 10.35 -4.13
CA LYS A 29 -6.84 9.88 -3.17
C LYS A 29 -6.72 8.36 -3.12
N CYS A 30 -7.83 7.64 -3.29
CA CYS A 30 -7.82 6.18 -3.38
C CYS A 30 -7.11 5.69 -4.65
N GLN A 31 -7.31 6.39 -5.78
CA GLN A 31 -6.59 6.10 -7.02
C GLN A 31 -5.10 6.44 -6.93
N GLU A 32 -4.74 7.57 -6.32
CA GLU A 32 -3.35 7.96 -6.04
C GLU A 32 -2.65 6.89 -5.19
N PHE A 33 -3.30 6.44 -4.12
CA PHE A 33 -2.80 5.37 -3.26
C PHE A 33 -2.59 4.05 -4.01
N ASN A 34 -3.56 3.67 -4.85
CA ASN A 34 -3.48 2.44 -5.65
C ASN A 34 -2.30 2.48 -6.64
N ARG A 35 -2.13 3.58 -7.37
CA ARG A 35 -0.99 3.77 -8.30
C ARG A 35 0.35 3.72 -7.58
N LEU A 36 0.46 4.39 -6.42
CA LEU A 36 1.68 4.40 -5.62
C LEU A 36 2.03 3.00 -5.12
N LEU A 37 1.05 2.21 -4.65
CA LEU A 37 1.31 0.83 -4.24
C LEU A 37 1.70 -0.07 -5.40
N SER A 38 1.16 0.14 -6.61
CA SER A 38 1.58 -0.61 -7.79
C SER A 38 3.04 -0.33 -8.15
N ASP A 39 3.49 0.92 -8.14
CA ASP A 39 4.91 1.27 -8.34
C ASP A 39 5.82 0.65 -7.27
N LEU A 40 5.39 0.69 -6.01
CA LEU A 40 6.14 0.09 -4.91
C LEU A 40 6.20 -1.44 -5.01
N LEU A 41 5.18 -2.09 -5.58
CA LEU A 41 5.20 -3.53 -5.80
C LEU A 41 6.33 -3.91 -6.76
N ASP A 42 6.38 -3.26 -7.93
CA ASP A 42 7.41 -3.52 -8.95
C ASP A 42 8.81 -3.32 -8.37
N ARG A 43 9.03 -2.24 -7.61
CA ARG A 43 10.32 -1.95 -6.97
C ARG A 43 10.69 -2.93 -5.85
N LEU A 44 9.71 -3.44 -5.11
CA LEU A 44 9.95 -4.48 -4.11
C LEU A 44 10.35 -5.81 -4.77
N GLU A 45 9.73 -6.16 -5.90
CA GLU A 45 10.07 -7.34 -6.67
C GLU A 45 11.48 -7.23 -7.28
N ASP A 46 11.82 -6.08 -7.86
CA ASP A 46 13.16 -5.77 -8.37
C ASP A 46 14.24 -5.84 -7.27
N ALA A 47 13.90 -5.41 -6.05
CA ALA A 47 14.78 -5.49 -4.88
C ALA A 47 14.83 -6.89 -4.23
N GLY A 48 14.12 -7.89 -4.77
CA GLY A 48 14.04 -9.24 -4.21
C GLY A 48 13.29 -9.34 -2.86
N CYS A 49 12.52 -8.31 -2.51
CA CYS A 49 11.75 -8.21 -1.28
C CYS A 49 10.36 -8.86 -1.42
N PHE A 50 10.32 -10.12 -1.87
CA PHE A 50 9.10 -10.82 -2.27
C PHE A 50 8.06 -10.97 -1.16
N ARG A 51 8.46 -11.12 0.12
CA ARG A 51 7.49 -11.23 1.23
C ARG A 51 6.78 -9.92 1.49
N THR A 52 7.46 -8.80 1.28
CA THR A 52 6.87 -7.46 1.38
C THR A 52 6.05 -7.16 0.13
N ALA A 53 6.52 -7.57 -1.05
CA ALA A 53 5.77 -7.51 -2.31
C ALA A 53 4.42 -8.26 -2.19
N ASP A 54 4.40 -9.50 -1.69
CA ASP A 54 3.17 -10.28 -1.46
C ASP A 54 2.16 -9.54 -0.57
N LYS A 55 2.63 -8.83 0.45
CA LYS A 55 1.77 -8.03 1.34
C LYS A 55 1.18 -6.83 0.60
N VAL A 56 1.99 -6.15 -0.22
CA VAL A 56 1.55 -5.05 -1.08
C VAL A 56 0.53 -5.54 -2.10
N MET A 57 0.80 -6.66 -2.77
CA MET A 57 -0.13 -7.31 -3.71
C MET A 57 -1.46 -7.64 -3.03
N SER A 58 -1.43 -8.16 -1.79
CA SER A 58 -2.64 -8.43 -1.02
C SER A 58 -3.45 -7.17 -0.70
N ILE A 59 -2.82 -6.00 -0.57
CA ILE A 59 -3.51 -4.72 -0.40
C ILE A 59 -4.13 -4.28 -1.72
N LEU A 60 -3.38 -4.37 -2.83
CA LEU A 60 -3.84 -3.99 -4.16
C LEU A 60 -5.06 -4.81 -4.61
N ILE A 61 -5.09 -6.13 -4.33
CA ILE A 61 -6.25 -6.99 -4.62
C ILE A 61 -7.52 -6.48 -3.93
N ASP A 62 -7.38 -5.90 -2.74
CA ASP A 62 -8.51 -5.36 -1.98
C ASP A 62 -8.84 -3.90 -2.32
N CYS A 63 -7.85 -3.13 -2.76
CA CYS A 63 -8.01 -1.76 -3.17
C CYS A 63 -8.43 -1.70 -4.64
N ASN A 64 -9.74 -1.65 -4.89
CA ASN A 64 -10.31 -1.48 -6.22
C ASN A 64 -11.12 -0.17 -6.31
N PRO A 65 -10.47 0.98 -6.60
CA PRO A 65 -11.14 2.26 -6.67
C PRO A 65 -12.17 2.27 -7.80
N ARG A 66 -13.46 2.48 -7.46
CA ARG A 66 -14.55 2.63 -8.43
C ARG A 66 -15.05 4.08 -8.46
N PRO A 67 -15.17 4.71 -9.64
CA PRO A 67 -15.70 6.07 -9.74
C PRO A 67 -17.08 6.19 -9.07
N GLY A 68 -17.28 7.25 -8.29
CA GLY A 68 -18.55 7.53 -7.62
C GLY A 68 -18.90 6.61 -6.45
N CYS A 69 -17.99 5.73 -6.02
CA CYS A 69 -18.18 4.82 -4.89
C CYS A 69 -17.20 5.14 -3.76
N GLN A 70 -17.68 5.07 -2.51
CA GLN A 70 -16.82 5.07 -1.33
C GLN A 70 -16.08 3.73 -1.21
N CYS A 71 -14.96 3.73 -0.50
CA CYS A 71 -14.20 2.50 -0.27
C CYS A 71 -14.87 1.65 0.82
N ASP A 72 -15.56 0.60 0.40
CA ASP A 72 -16.22 -0.40 1.25
C ASP A 72 -15.23 -1.18 2.14
N LYS A 73 -13.97 -1.25 1.71
CA LYS A 73 -12.89 -1.97 2.40
C LYS A 73 -11.89 -1.06 3.11
N ALA A 74 -12.19 0.23 3.29
CA ALA A 74 -11.25 1.20 3.87
C ALA A 74 -10.66 0.72 5.20
N ALA A 75 -11.50 0.24 6.13
CA ALA A 75 -11.02 -0.28 7.41
C ALA A 75 -10.05 -1.45 7.25
N ARG A 76 -10.40 -2.42 6.38
CA ARG A 76 -9.57 -3.61 6.11
C ARG A 76 -8.25 -3.26 5.45
N ILE A 77 -8.26 -2.33 4.50
CA ILE A 77 -7.03 -1.84 3.84
C ILE A 77 -6.17 -1.10 4.87
N GLY A 78 -6.76 -0.25 5.71
CA GLY A 78 -6.06 0.44 6.80
C GLY A 78 -5.34 -0.51 7.76
N ASP A 79 -5.99 -1.61 8.14
CA ASP A 79 -5.37 -2.64 9.00
C ASP A 79 -4.19 -3.34 8.32
N LYS A 80 -4.31 -3.65 7.03
CA LYS A 80 -3.22 -4.27 6.25
C LYS A 80 -2.02 -3.34 6.12
N ILE A 81 -2.26 -2.05 5.85
CA ILE A 81 -1.23 -1.02 5.81
C ILE A 81 -0.53 -0.92 7.17
N LYS A 82 -1.28 -0.86 8.27
CA LYS A 82 -0.70 -0.78 9.63
C LYS A 82 0.20 -1.97 9.92
N LYS A 83 -0.19 -3.18 9.51
CA LYS A 83 0.63 -4.40 9.61
C LYS A 83 1.88 -4.34 8.73
N LEU A 84 1.76 -3.78 7.53
CA LEU A 84 2.89 -3.56 6.62
C LEU A 84 3.90 -2.59 7.24
N SER A 85 3.45 -1.44 7.76
CA SER A 85 4.31 -0.45 8.44
C SER A 85 5.07 -1.03 9.63
N ASN A 86 4.48 -1.97 10.37
CA ASN A 86 5.17 -2.66 11.46
C ASN A 86 6.19 -3.70 10.99
N THR A 87 6.05 -4.22 9.76
CA THR A 87 7.00 -5.19 9.18
C THR A 87 8.27 -4.50 8.69
N ILE A 88 8.12 -3.29 8.13
CA ILE A 88 9.21 -2.57 7.46
C ILE A 88 10.05 -1.69 8.41
N ARG A 89 9.68 -1.67 9.70
CA ARG A 89 10.28 -0.86 10.75
C ARG A 89 11.57 -1.45 11.29
#